data_AF-A0A958UTD9-F1
#
_entry.id   AF-A0A958UTD9-F1
#
_cell.length_a   1.000
_cell.length_b   1.000
_cell.length_c   1.000
_cell.angle_alpha   90.00
_cell.angle_beta   90.00
_cell.angle_gamma   90.00
#
_symmetry.space_group_name_H-M   'P 1'
#
loop_
_entity.id
_entity.type
_entity.pdbx_description
1 polymer ?
#
loop_
_entity_poly.entity_id
_entity_poly.type
_entity_poly.pdbx_seq_one_letter_code
_entity_poly.pdbx_strand_id
1 'polypeptide(L)' 'LSKVMFIATSNSLSTIQPALRDRMEIINVTGYTIEEKVEIAKRHLLPKQLKEHGLTEKDLK' A
#
# COMPACT_ATOMS: atom_id res chain seq x y z
N LEU A 1 23.81 -1.30 -20.88
CA LEU A 1 22.45 -0.78 -20.61
C LEU A 1 22.00 -1.32 -19.25
N SER A 2 21.79 -0.48 -18.24
CA SER A 2 21.46 -0.90 -16.87
C SER A 2 19.98 -1.30 -16.76
N LYS A 3 19.69 -2.49 -16.20
CA LYS A 3 18.32 -2.99 -15.93
C LYS A 3 17.85 -2.52 -14.54
N VAL A 4 17.56 -1.23 -14.40
CA VAL A 4 17.10 -0.64 -13.12
C VAL A 4 15.63 -0.25 -13.25
N MET A 5 14.82 -0.63 -12.26
CA MET A 5 13.41 -0.23 -12.13
C MET A 5 13.30 0.91 -11.12
N PHE A 6 12.60 1.98 -11.49
CA PHE A 6 12.30 3.11 -10.61
C PHE A 6 10.82 3.10 -10.26
N ILE A 7 10.50 3.34 -8.99
CA ILE A 7 9.13 3.47 -8.48
C ILE A 7 9.09 4.74 -7.63
N ALA A 8 8.08 5.58 -7.86
CA ALA A 8 7.81 6.77 -7.07
C ALA A 8 6.36 6.75 -6.59
N THR A 9 6.10 7.28 -5.40
CA THR A 9 4.76 7.42 -4.83
C THR A 9 4.42 8.89 -4.65
N SER A 10 3.15 9.25 -4.85
CA SER A 10 2.64 10.59 -4.54
C SER A 10 1.16 10.52 -4.16
N ASN A 11 0.76 11.40 -3.24
CA ASN A 11 -0.65 11.59 -2.87
C ASN A 11 -1.35 12.61 -3.78
N SER A 12 -0.60 13.49 -4.46
CA SER A 12 -1.13 14.48 -5.39
C SER A 12 -0.21 14.64 -6.59
N LEU A 13 -0.77 14.63 -7.79
CA LEU A 13 -0.02 14.88 -9.02
C LEU A 13 0.34 16.36 -9.20
N SER A 14 -0.40 17.28 -8.56
CA SER A 14 -0.26 18.73 -8.79
C SER A 14 1.10 19.29 -8.40
N THR A 15 1.77 18.68 -7.42
CA THR A 15 3.09 19.11 -6.92
C THR A 15 4.25 18.55 -7.73
N ILE A 16 4.00 17.58 -8.62
CA ILE A 16 5.03 16.96 -9.45
C ILE A 16 5.31 17.84 -10.66
N GLN A 17 6.59 18.17 -10.89
CA GLN A 17 7.02 18.93 -12.06
C GLN A 17 6.59 18.24 -13.37
N PRO A 18 6.04 18.97 -14.36
CA PRO A 18 5.56 18.40 -15.62
C PRO A 18 6.59 17.52 -16.33
N ALA A 19 7.85 17.95 -16.37
CA ALA A 19 8.94 17.22 -17.04
C ALA A 19 9.21 15.82 -16.46
N LEU A 20 8.94 15.61 -15.17
CA LEU A 20 9.04 14.28 -14.54
C LEU A 20 7.80 13.45 -14.83
N ARG A 21 6.63 14.08 -14.82
CA ARG A 21 5.35 13.42 -15.09
C ARG A 21 5.32 12.80 -16.49
N ASP A 22 5.88 13.49 -17.48
CA ASP A 22 5.95 13.02 -18.87
C ASP A 22 6.85 11.77 -19.04
N ARG A 23 7.67 11.44 -18.04
CA ARG A 23 8.59 10.29 -18.06
C ARG A 23 8.13 9.14 -17.15
N MET A 24 6.95 9.26 -16.55
CA MET A 24 6.42 8.28 -15.61
C MET A 24 5.14 7.66 -16.18
N GLU A 25 4.96 6.37 -15.93
CA GLU A 25 3.64 5.75 -16.01
C GLU A 25 2.89 6.02 -14.70
N ILE A 26 1.69 6.56 -14.79
CA ILE A 26 0.87 6.90 -13.62
C ILE A 26 -0.11 5.77 -13.36
N ILE A 27 0.03 5.12 -12.19
CA ILE A 27 -0.91 4.11 -11.71
C ILE A 27 -1.70 4.71 -10.55
N ASN A 28 -3.01 4.86 -10.73
CA ASN A 28 -3.89 5.36 -9.69
C ASN A 28 -4.31 4.23 -8.76
N VAL A 29 -3.99 4.39 -7.47
CA VAL A 29 -4.42 3.47 -6.42
C VAL A 29 -5.59 4.11 -5.69
N THR A 30 -6.79 3.56 -5.88
CA THR A 30 -8.00 4.02 -5.20
C THR A 30 -8.06 3.49 -3.78
N GLY A 31 -8.83 4.17 -2.94
CA GLY A 31 -9.16 3.67 -1.61
C GLY A 31 -10.02 2.39 -1.68
N TYR A 32 -10.18 1.78 -0.51
CA TYR A 32 -10.95 0.54 -0.34
C TYR A 32 -12.35 0.79 0.21
N THR A 33 -13.32 -0.03 -0.19
CA THR A 33 -14.64 -0.09 0.44
C THR A 33 -14.54 -0.63 1.88
N ILE A 34 -15.64 -0.57 2.62
CA ILE A 34 -15.68 -1.10 3.99
C ILE A 34 -15.44 -2.62 3.97
N GLU A 35 -16.08 -3.32 3.04
CA GLU A 35 -15.96 -4.78 2.86
C GLU A 35 -14.52 -5.17 2.51
N GLU A 36 -13.89 -4.42 1.61
CA GLU A 36 -12.49 -4.62 1.24
C GLU A 36 -11.55 -4.37 2.43
N LYS A 37 -11.80 -3.32 3.22
CA LYS A 37 -11.02 -3.05 4.44
C LYS A 37 -11.13 -4.18 5.45
N VAL A 38 -12.32 -4.76 5.63
CA VAL A 38 -12.54 -5.91 6.52
C VAL A 38 -11.72 -7.12 6.05
N GLU A 39 -11.72 -7.41 4.74
CA GLU A 39 -10.93 -8.52 4.19
C GLU A 39 -9.43 -8.28 4.29
N ILE A 40 -8.95 -7.05 4.01
CA ILE A 40 -7.55 -6.67 4.19
C ILE A 40 -7.13 -6.81 5.66
N ALA A 41 -8.00 -6.37 6.58
CA ALA A 41 -7.74 -6.47 8.00
C ALA A 41 -7.59 -7.93 8.46
N LYS A 42 -8.51 -8.80 8.07
CA LYS A 42 -8.48 -10.23 8.42
C LYS A 42 -7.27 -10.95 7.82
N ARG A 43 -6.97 -10.72 6.53
CA ARG A 43 -5.92 -11.46 5.80
C ARG A 43 -4.51 -10.96 6.09
N HIS A 44 -4.34 -9.67 6.37
CA HIS A 44 -3.02 -9.05 6.42
C HIS A 44 -2.76 -8.29 7.71
N LEU A 45 -3.65 -7.39 8.13
CA LEU A 45 -3.36 -6.50 9.26
C LEU A 45 -3.39 -7.22 10.60
N LEU A 46 -4.43 -8.03 10.86
CA LEU A 46 -4.60 -8.75 12.12
C LEU A 46 -3.47 -9.77 12.36
N PRO A 47 -3.10 -10.65 11.40
CA PRO A 47 -1.97 -11.56 11.59
C PRO A 47 -0.65 -10.83 11.82
N LYS A 48 -0.43 -9.70 11.11
CA LYS A 48 0.76 -8.86 11.28
C LYS A 48 0.82 -8.28 12.70
N GLN A 49 -0.29 -7.73 13.20
CA GLN A 49 -0.36 -7.15 14.53
C GLN A 49 -0.16 -8.20 15.64
N LEU A 50 -0.79 -9.38 15.50
CA LEU A 50 -0.59 -10.48 16.45
C LEU A 50 0.89 -10.88 16.52
N LYS A 51 1.54 -11.05 15.37
CA LYS A 51 2.97 -11.36 15.31
C LYS A 51 3.84 -10.28 15.94
N GLU A 52 3.57 -9.00 15.66
CA GLU A 52 4.33 -7.87 16.22
C GLU A 52 4.19 -7.76 17.74
N HIS A 53 3.05 -8.19 18.30
CA HIS A 53 2.77 -8.16 19.74
C HIS A 53 3.01 -9.50 20.44
N GLY A 54 3.51 -10.52 19.73
CA GLY A 54 3.77 -11.85 20.28
C GLY A 54 2.50 -12.61 20.70
N LEU A 55 1.34 -12.23 20.17
CA LEU A 55 0.05 -12.85 20.43
C LEU A 55 -0.26 -13.92 19.39
N THR A 56 -1.09 -14.87 19.78
CA THR A 56 -1.63 -15.92 18.92
C THR A 56 -3.14 -15.72 18.74
N GLU A 57 -3.72 -16.39 17.76
CA GLU A 57 -5.18 -16.37 17.56
C GLU A 57 -5.97 -16.82 18.80
N LYS A 58 -5.35 -17.58 19.70
CA LYS A 58 -5.97 -18.03 20.95
C LYS A 58 -6.08 -16.94 22.01
N ASP A 59 -5.29 -15.87 21.88
CA ASP A 59 -5.28 -14.75 22.82
C ASP A 59 -6.37 -13.72 22.48
N LEU A 60 -6.91 -13.79 21.25
CA LEU A 60 -8.15 -13.11 20.88
C LEU A 60 -9.33 -13.85 21.51
N LYS A 61 -9.85 -13.29 22.61
CA LYS A 61 -11.09 -13.74 23.26
C LYS A 61 -12.32 -13.54 22.39
#